data_AF-A0A3B3RRW5-F1
#
_entry.id   AF-A0A3B3RRW5-F1
#
_cell.length_a   1.000
_cell.length_b   1.000
_cell.length_c   1.000
_cell.angle_alpha   90.00
_cell.angle_beta   90.00
_cell.angle_gamma   90.00
#
_symmetry.space_group_name_H-M   'P 1'
#
loop_
_entity.id
_entity.type
_entity.pdbx_description
1 polymer ?
#
loop_
_entity_poly.entity_id
_entity_poly.type
_entity_poly.pdbx_seq_one_letter_code
_entity_poly.pdbx_strand_id
1 'polypeptide(L)'
;MVPLPSLRYPASFSPRLGNDRQPRASAGDVTRAAFATHAEADFPGPEVLTLHARARAPRRHLEPAIAGMDFSPSVEWGLLFPQANGEYQSPINLNSREALYDPVLLEVKLEPSYVACRDCEVINDGRTVHILPKSKSVVTGGPLPRQQEFKLHEVCFHWGRENQRGSEHTVNFKAFPMELHLIHWNSTIYSSIDEAVGRRQGIVIIALFVQIGQEHLGLRAVTDILPDLQYKGKTKTIHFLNPNTLLPDPNLRDYWVYEGSLTMPPCSENVTWVLYRYPLTVSQQQMDEFRRLRTHRKGEEPFEGSDSLLGDNFRPTQPLSDRVVRASFR
;
A
#
# COMPACT_ATOMS: atom_id res chain seq x y z
N MET A 1 5.87 -6.76 74.20
CA MET A 1 4.50 -6.22 74.32
C MET A 1 3.53 -7.33 73.93
N VAL A 2 2.57 -7.62 74.80
CA VAL A 2 1.59 -8.74 74.81
C VAL A 2 0.28 -8.24 74.14
N PRO A 3 -0.67 -9.05 73.58
CA PRO A 3 -0.61 -10.23 72.69
C PRO A 3 -1.68 -10.21 71.51
N LEU A 4 -1.69 -11.31 70.73
CA LEU A 4 -2.68 -11.91 69.79
C LEU A 4 -4.20 -11.79 70.15
N PRO A 5 -5.22 -12.09 69.28
CA PRO A 5 -5.27 -13.31 68.44
C PRO A 5 -6.07 -13.35 67.09
N SER A 6 -5.80 -14.46 66.41
CA SER A 6 -6.43 -15.20 65.30
C SER A 6 -7.95 -15.42 65.34
N LEU A 7 -8.51 -15.91 64.21
CA LEU A 7 -9.58 -16.94 64.00
C LEU A 7 -10.39 -16.57 62.73
N ARG A 8 -10.96 -17.42 61.85
CA ARG A 8 -10.96 -18.87 61.52
C ARG A 8 -11.80 -19.00 60.22
N TYR A 9 -11.49 -19.98 59.36
CA TYR A 9 -12.43 -20.54 58.35
C TYR A 9 -13.41 -21.55 59.02
N PRO A 10 -14.58 -21.83 58.42
CA PRO A 10 -14.83 -23.11 57.69
C PRO A 10 -15.71 -22.92 56.42
N ALA A 11 -15.52 -23.62 55.30
CA ALA A 11 -15.75 -25.03 54.92
C ALA A 11 -17.20 -25.41 54.48
N SER A 12 -17.32 -25.69 53.16
CA SER A 12 -18.09 -26.73 52.44
C SER A 12 -19.56 -27.05 52.78
N PHE A 13 -20.43 -27.17 51.75
CA PHE A 13 -21.38 -28.29 51.54
C PHE A 13 -22.04 -28.22 50.12
N SER A 14 -21.93 -29.30 49.34
CA SER A 14 -22.88 -29.76 48.28
C SER A 14 -23.64 -30.98 48.85
N PRO A 15 -24.65 -31.69 48.25
CA PRO A 15 -25.07 -31.77 46.83
C PRO A 15 -26.61 -32.05 46.59
N ARG A 16 -26.96 -32.58 45.39
CA ARG A 16 -28.15 -33.37 44.92
C ARG A 16 -29.12 -32.61 43.99
N LEU A 17 -29.36 -32.99 42.73
CA LEU A 17 -29.87 -34.23 42.03
C LEU A 17 -31.39 -34.20 41.78
N GLY A 18 -31.80 -34.44 40.52
CA GLY A 18 -33.16 -34.88 40.09
C GLY A 18 -33.63 -34.17 38.80
N ASN A 19 -33.50 -34.79 37.61
CA ASN A 19 -34.40 -35.73 36.90
C ASN A 19 -35.62 -35.08 36.21
N ASP A 20 -35.73 -35.24 34.87
CA ASP A 20 -36.89 -35.79 34.12
C ASP A 20 -36.76 -35.47 32.62
N ARG A 21 -36.49 -36.47 31.75
CA ARG A 21 -37.42 -37.41 31.07
C ARG A 21 -38.19 -36.81 29.88
N GLN A 22 -37.86 -37.31 28.68
CA GLN A 22 -38.59 -37.24 27.41
C GLN A 22 -39.97 -37.94 27.48
N PRO A 23 -40.81 -37.76 26.45
CA PRO A 23 -41.13 -38.92 25.60
C PRO A 23 -41.16 -38.68 24.06
N ARG A 24 -40.85 -39.78 23.34
CA ARG A 24 -41.15 -40.17 21.93
C ARG A 24 -42.67 -40.44 21.75
N ALA A 25 -43.33 -40.67 20.61
CA ALA A 25 -43.14 -40.59 19.14
C ALA A 25 -44.49 -41.03 18.47
N SER A 26 -44.77 -40.65 17.21
CA SER A 26 -45.47 -41.46 16.15
C SER A 26 -45.60 -40.59 14.87
N ALA A 27 -45.00 -40.93 13.72
CA ALA A 27 -45.31 -41.93 12.68
C ALA A 27 -46.38 -41.47 11.65
N GLY A 28 -45.98 -41.36 10.36
CA GLY A 28 -46.86 -41.09 9.22
C GLY A 28 -46.14 -40.81 7.88
N ASP A 29 -45.82 -41.90 7.16
CA ASP A 29 -45.68 -42.15 5.71
C ASP A 29 -45.15 -41.16 4.64
N VAL A 30 -44.07 -41.63 3.99
CA VAL A 30 -43.79 -41.82 2.53
C VAL A 30 -44.14 -40.72 1.52
N THR A 31 -43.14 -40.06 0.90
CA THR A 31 -42.80 -40.18 -0.55
C THR A 31 -41.60 -39.30 -1.02
N ARG A 32 -40.76 -39.90 -1.88
CA ARG A 32 -39.95 -39.35 -3.00
C ARG A 32 -38.88 -38.25 -2.80
N ALA A 33 -37.63 -38.72 -2.85
CA ALA A 33 -36.54 -38.31 -3.76
C ALA A 33 -36.37 -36.83 -4.18
N ALA A 34 -35.28 -36.21 -3.73
CA ALA A 34 -34.34 -35.47 -4.57
C ALA A 34 -33.00 -35.30 -3.83
N PHE A 35 -31.90 -35.75 -4.44
CA PHE A 35 -30.54 -35.42 -4.01
C PHE A 35 -30.31 -33.93 -4.29
N ALA A 36 -30.01 -33.14 -3.26
CA ALA A 36 -29.44 -31.82 -3.38
C ALA A 36 -28.07 -31.84 -2.68
N THR A 37 -27.01 -31.87 -3.48
CA THR A 37 -25.65 -31.62 -3.02
C THR A 37 -25.54 -30.17 -2.56
N HIS A 38 -25.11 -29.96 -1.33
CA HIS A 38 -24.75 -28.64 -0.80
C HIS A 38 -23.64 -28.03 -1.67
N ALA A 39 -23.99 -27.04 -2.48
CA ALA A 39 -23.05 -26.05 -2.97
C ALA A 39 -22.83 -25.04 -1.83
N GLU A 40 -21.62 -25.04 -1.26
CA GLU A 40 -21.16 -23.92 -0.46
C GLU A 40 -21.13 -22.69 -1.37
N ALA A 41 -22.02 -21.75 -1.10
CA ALA A 41 -21.97 -20.43 -1.71
C ALA A 41 -20.77 -19.69 -1.11
N ASP A 42 -19.69 -19.60 -1.88
CA ASP A 42 -18.59 -18.67 -1.63
C ASP A 42 -19.17 -17.25 -1.62
N PHE A 43 -19.33 -16.68 -0.44
CA PHE A 43 -19.61 -15.27 -0.28
C PHE A 43 -18.35 -14.49 -0.66
N PRO A 44 -18.43 -13.51 -1.59
CA PRO A 44 -17.30 -12.63 -1.81
C PRO A 44 -17.07 -11.82 -0.52
N GLY A 45 -15.88 -11.97 0.05
CA GLY A 45 -15.43 -11.14 1.16
C GLY A 45 -15.41 -9.65 0.77
N PRO A 46 -15.35 -8.74 1.75
CA PRO A 46 -15.35 -7.31 1.48
C PRO A 46 -14.15 -6.93 0.59
N GLU A 47 -14.41 -6.33 -0.57
CA GLU A 47 -13.35 -5.77 -1.42
C GLU A 47 -12.63 -4.65 -0.64
N VAL A 48 -11.41 -4.95 -0.20
CA VAL A 48 -10.48 -3.95 0.32
C VAL A 48 -9.96 -3.15 -0.86
N LEU A 49 -10.66 -2.07 -1.15
CA LEU A 49 -10.42 -1.24 -2.31
C LEU A 49 -9.28 -0.26 -2.02
N THR A 50 -8.18 -0.39 -2.77
CA THR A 50 -7.02 0.50 -2.78
C THR A 50 -7.37 1.85 -3.43
N LEU A 51 -6.52 2.87 -3.27
CA LEU A 51 -6.72 4.21 -3.87
C LEU A 51 -7.04 4.14 -5.38
N HIS A 52 -6.41 3.18 -6.06
CA HIS A 52 -6.48 2.94 -7.49
C HIS A 52 -7.69 2.11 -7.94
N ALA A 53 -8.41 1.47 -7.01
CA ALA A 53 -9.59 0.67 -7.27
C ALA A 53 -10.91 1.45 -7.13
N ARG A 54 -10.89 2.66 -6.53
CA ARG A 54 -12.11 3.44 -6.20
C ARG A 54 -12.42 4.63 -7.11
N ALA A 55 -11.55 4.96 -8.07
CA ALA A 55 -11.85 6.01 -9.04
C ALA A 55 -13.14 5.68 -9.80
N ARG A 56 -14.23 6.43 -9.53
CA ARG A 56 -15.57 6.21 -10.08
C ARG A 56 -15.57 6.39 -11.61
N ALA A 57 -15.32 5.31 -12.35
CA ALA A 57 -15.73 5.17 -13.75
C ALA A 57 -17.03 4.34 -13.82
N PRO A 58 -17.95 4.60 -14.78
CA PRO A 58 -19.20 3.86 -14.92
C PRO A 58 -18.94 2.35 -15.13
N ARG A 59 -19.43 1.55 -14.18
CA ARG A 59 -19.02 0.17 -13.86
C ARG A 59 -19.34 -0.94 -14.88
N ARG A 60 -19.90 -0.68 -16.06
CA ARG A 60 -20.40 -1.79 -16.92
C ARG A 60 -19.55 -2.12 -18.15
N HIS A 61 -18.55 -1.32 -18.50
CA HIS A 61 -17.73 -1.57 -19.70
C HIS A 61 -16.21 -1.42 -19.55
N LEU A 62 -15.68 -1.13 -18.34
CA LEU A 62 -14.23 -0.87 -18.14
C LEU A 62 -13.41 -1.96 -17.43
N GLU A 63 -14.02 -2.94 -16.75
CA GLU A 63 -13.22 -3.97 -16.06
C GLU A 63 -12.28 -4.78 -16.99
N PRO A 64 -12.69 -5.15 -18.22
CA PRO A 64 -11.79 -5.79 -19.16
C PRO A 64 -10.69 -4.85 -19.66
N ALA A 65 -10.95 -3.53 -19.71
CA ALA A 65 -10.03 -2.53 -20.25
C ALA A 65 -8.88 -2.19 -19.29
N ILE A 66 -9.09 -2.31 -17.97
CA ILE A 66 -8.04 -1.99 -16.98
C ILE A 66 -7.22 -3.25 -16.59
N ALA A 67 -7.75 -4.46 -16.81
CA ALA A 67 -7.02 -5.70 -16.55
C ALA A 67 -5.93 -5.99 -17.60
N GLY A 68 -5.99 -5.34 -18.77
CA GLY A 68 -5.03 -5.47 -19.86
C GLY A 68 -4.17 -4.22 -20.12
N MET A 69 -4.19 -3.21 -19.23
CA MET A 69 -3.26 -2.08 -19.35
C MET A 69 -1.85 -2.57 -19.02
N ASP A 70 -1.13 -2.93 -20.08
CA ASP A 70 0.32 -3.04 -20.04
C ASP A 70 0.88 -1.71 -19.52
N PHE A 71 1.95 -1.74 -18.72
CA PHE A 71 2.62 -0.53 -18.20
C PHE A 71 3.42 0.19 -19.31
N SER A 72 3.10 -0.11 -20.58
CA SER A 72 3.59 0.46 -21.82
C SER A 72 2.40 0.75 -22.76
N PRO A 73 2.33 1.89 -23.47
CA PRO A 73 2.74 3.24 -23.15
C PRO A 73 1.58 4.06 -22.52
N SER A 74 1.90 4.97 -21.60
CA SER A 74 0.98 5.88 -20.89
C SER A 74 0.05 6.75 -21.76
N VAL A 75 0.21 6.72 -23.09
CA VAL A 75 -0.64 7.39 -24.08
C VAL A 75 -2.08 6.88 -24.02
N GLU A 76 -2.29 5.60 -23.69
CA GLU A 76 -3.65 5.04 -23.62
C GLU A 76 -4.41 5.42 -22.35
N TRP A 77 -3.70 5.67 -21.24
CA TRP A 77 -4.37 6.05 -19.99
C TRP A 77 -5.11 7.37 -20.11
N GLY A 78 -4.56 8.33 -20.88
CA GLY A 78 -5.20 9.61 -21.17
C GLY A 78 -6.56 9.50 -21.86
N LEU A 79 -6.83 8.40 -22.56
CA LEU A 79 -8.11 8.14 -23.24
C LEU A 79 -9.22 7.77 -22.25
N LEU A 80 -8.86 7.04 -21.19
CA LEU A 80 -9.82 6.50 -20.21
C LEU A 80 -9.83 7.30 -18.89
N PHE A 81 -8.72 7.94 -18.57
CA PHE A 81 -8.50 8.75 -17.39
C PHE A 81 -8.02 10.14 -17.83
N PRO A 82 -8.94 11.08 -18.11
CA PRO A 82 -8.58 12.38 -18.69
C PRO A 82 -7.56 13.18 -17.87
N GLN A 83 -7.51 12.96 -16.56
CA GLN A 83 -6.54 13.58 -15.65
C GLN A 83 -5.09 13.15 -15.94
N ALA A 84 -4.87 12.01 -16.62
CA ALA A 84 -3.54 11.60 -17.07
C ALA A 84 -2.96 12.52 -18.17
N ASN A 85 -3.79 13.37 -18.80
CA ASN A 85 -3.38 14.40 -19.76
C ASN A 85 -3.09 15.76 -19.08
N GLY A 86 -3.00 15.80 -17.75
CA GLY A 86 -2.66 17.02 -17.01
C GLY A 86 -1.24 17.51 -17.30
N GLU A 87 -0.97 18.76 -16.93
CA GLU A 87 0.32 19.41 -17.17
C GLU A 87 1.38 19.06 -16.10
N TYR A 88 0.94 18.70 -14.90
CA TYR A 88 1.77 18.46 -13.72
C TYR A 88 1.79 16.99 -13.32
N GLN A 89 2.05 16.13 -14.30
CA GLN A 89 2.05 14.68 -14.10
C GLN A 89 3.35 14.17 -13.46
N SER A 90 3.25 13.01 -12.82
CA SER A 90 4.34 12.26 -12.20
C SER A 90 4.44 10.85 -12.81
N PRO A 91 5.61 10.18 -12.75
CA PRO A 91 6.87 10.62 -12.14
C PRO A 91 7.65 11.60 -13.04
N ILE A 92 8.78 12.12 -12.56
CA ILE A 92 9.70 12.98 -13.34
C ILE A 92 11.15 12.47 -13.28
N ASN A 93 11.96 12.89 -14.24
CA ASN A 93 13.41 12.89 -14.05
C ASN A 93 13.81 14.10 -13.20
N LEU A 94 14.56 13.86 -12.14
CA LEU A 94 15.08 14.88 -11.25
C LEU A 94 16.53 15.19 -11.63
N ASN A 95 16.78 16.38 -12.15
CA ASN A 95 18.13 16.90 -12.31
C ASN A 95 18.59 17.53 -10.98
N SER A 96 19.52 16.86 -10.29
CA SER A 96 19.94 17.28 -8.95
C SER A 96 20.65 18.63 -8.94
N ARG A 97 21.18 19.09 -10.08
CA ARG A 97 21.85 20.40 -10.22
C ARG A 97 20.88 21.55 -10.42
N GLU A 98 19.65 21.26 -10.86
CA GLU A 98 18.60 22.25 -11.08
C GLU A 98 17.67 22.38 -9.86
N ALA A 99 17.76 21.43 -8.92
CA ALA A 99 17.01 21.49 -7.68
C ALA A 99 17.43 22.72 -6.85
N LEU A 100 16.45 23.54 -6.48
CA LEU A 100 16.70 24.77 -5.72
C LEU A 100 16.72 24.46 -4.22
N TYR A 101 17.86 24.72 -3.58
CA TYR A 101 17.92 24.65 -2.12
C TYR A 101 16.94 25.63 -1.49
N ASP A 102 16.03 25.12 -0.66
CA ASP A 102 15.03 25.90 0.05
C ASP A 102 15.20 25.73 1.57
N PRO A 103 15.75 26.72 2.28
CA PRO A 103 15.95 26.64 3.73
C PRO A 103 14.63 26.63 4.52
N VAL A 104 13.50 27.05 3.94
CA VAL A 104 12.20 27.04 4.60
C VAL A 104 11.77 25.61 4.93
N LEU A 105 12.19 24.63 4.13
CA LEU A 105 11.98 23.19 4.37
C LEU A 105 12.60 22.67 5.67
N LEU A 106 13.47 23.46 6.30
CA LEU A 106 14.18 23.12 7.54
C LEU A 106 13.67 23.90 8.76
N GLU A 107 12.78 24.90 8.59
CA GLU A 107 12.20 25.65 9.72
C GLU A 107 11.40 24.75 10.65
N VAL A 108 10.63 23.83 10.06
CA VAL A 108 10.01 22.70 10.74
C VAL A 108 10.44 21.47 9.97
N LYS A 109 11.27 20.61 10.59
CA LYS A 109 11.79 19.41 9.92
C LYS A 109 10.64 18.49 9.52
N LEU A 110 10.80 17.80 8.38
CA LEU A 110 9.91 16.73 7.99
C LEU A 110 9.99 15.61 9.05
N GLU A 111 8.87 15.30 9.67
CA GLU A 111 8.80 14.39 10.81
C GLU A 111 7.77 13.28 10.53
N PRO A 112 8.22 12.13 10.00
CA PRO A 112 7.41 10.93 9.95
C PRO A 112 7.32 10.30 11.34
N SER A 113 6.15 10.39 11.96
CA SER A 113 5.83 9.76 13.25
C SER A 113 5.05 8.47 13.01
N TYR A 114 5.79 7.39 12.74
CA TYR A 114 5.20 6.11 12.42
C TYR A 114 5.15 5.18 13.62
N VAL A 115 4.02 4.49 13.75
CA VAL A 115 3.78 3.50 14.80
C VAL A 115 3.74 2.13 14.17
N ALA A 116 4.36 1.15 14.83
CA ALA A 116 4.30 -0.24 14.41
C ALA A 116 2.85 -0.67 14.19
N CYS A 117 2.60 -1.23 13.02
CA CYS A 117 1.31 -1.77 12.64
C CYS A 117 1.23 -3.23 13.07
N ARG A 118 0.16 -3.55 13.79
CA ARG A 118 -0.26 -4.92 14.10
C ARG A 118 -1.38 -5.30 13.14
N ASP A 119 -1.29 -6.49 12.56
CA ASP A 119 -2.26 -7.03 11.61
C ASP A 119 -2.48 -6.12 10.38
N CYS A 120 -1.38 -5.84 9.67
CA CYS A 120 -1.37 -5.12 8.41
C CYS A 120 -1.77 -6.07 7.29
N GLU A 121 -2.61 -5.60 6.38
CA GLU A 121 -3.04 -6.38 5.24
C GLU A 121 -2.10 -6.13 4.06
N VAL A 122 -1.65 -7.21 3.42
CA VAL A 122 -0.79 -7.16 2.24
C VAL A 122 -1.53 -7.79 1.06
N ILE A 123 -1.64 -7.06 -0.04
CA ILE A 123 -2.50 -7.41 -1.17
C ILE A 123 -1.67 -7.35 -2.45
N ASN A 124 -1.79 -8.36 -3.31
CA ASN A 124 -1.43 -8.23 -4.72
C ASN A 124 -2.71 -7.89 -5.51
N ASP A 125 -2.83 -6.65 -6.00
CA ASP A 125 -4.01 -6.21 -6.76
C ASP A 125 -3.90 -6.47 -8.28
N GLY A 126 -2.79 -7.09 -8.70
CA GLY A 126 -2.42 -7.35 -10.09
C GLY A 126 -1.68 -6.19 -10.76
N ARG A 127 -1.48 -5.05 -10.08
CA ARG A 127 -0.73 -3.87 -10.55
C ARG A 127 0.46 -3.54 -9.64
N THR A 128 0.31 -3.79 -8.34
CA THR A 128 1.37 -3.65 -7.34
C THR A 128 1.06 -4.54 -6.13
N VAL A 129 2.05 -4.65 -5.24
CA VAL A 129 1.81 -5.05 -3.86
C VAL A 129 1.40 -3.81 -3.07
N HIS A 130 0.35 -3.92 -2.25
CA HIS A 130 -0.06 -2.93 -1.28
C HIS A 130 0.18 -3.44 0.13
N ILE A 131 0.62 -2.57 1.03
CA ILE A 131 0.54 -2.77 2.48
C ILE A 131 -0.42 -1.73 3.01
N LEU A 132 -1.48 -2.19 3.68
CA LEU A 132 -2.50 -1.35 4.28
C LEU A 132 -2.32 -1.32 5.81
N PRO A 133 -1.57 -0.35 6.34
CA PRO A 133 -1.36 -0.23 7.77
C PRO A 133 -2.64 0.20 8.48
N LYS A 134 -2.94 -0.45 9.60
CA LYS A 134 -4.03 -0.06 10.52
C LYS A 134 -3.57 0.89 11.64
N SER A 135 -2.29 1.29 11.63
CA SER A 135 -1.72 2.15 12.67
C SER A 135 -2.03 3.64 12.44
N LYS A 136 -1.97 4.43 13.52
CA LYS A 136 -2.10 5.91 13.46
C LYS A 136 -0.75 6.55 13.14
N SER A 137 -0.16 6.16 12.01
CA SER A 137 1.09 6.72 11.51
C SER A 137 0.82 8.00 10.74
N VAL A 138 1.57 9.07 11.03
CA VAL A 138 1.38 10.39 10.41
C VAL A 138 2.71 10.99 9.97
N VAL A 139 2.68 11.95 9.06
CA VAL A 139 3.80 12.83 8.74
C VAL A 139 3.38 14.29 8.87
N THR A 140 4.33 15.11 9.34
CA THR A 140 4.17 16.56 9.52
C THR A 140 5.47 17.29 9.11
N GLY A 141 5.43 18.62 9.01
CA GLY A 141 6.61 19.45 8.76
C GLY A 141 7.15 19.38 7.33
N GLY A 142 8.37 19.87 7.12
CA GLY A 142 8.99 19.99 5.82
C GLY A 142 8.19 20.91 4.89
N PRO A 143 7.75 20.43 3.70
CA PRO A 143 6.95 21.22 2.78
C PRO A 143 5.46 21.30 3.17
N LEU A 144 5.03 20.55 4.19
CA LEU A 144 3.62 20.43 4.55
C LEU A 144 3.11 21.67 5.29
N PRO A 145 1.82 22.02 5.14
CA PRO A 145 1.23 23.12 5.89
C PRO A 145 1.42 22.95 7.40
N ARG A 146 1.72 24.06 8.09
CA ARG A 146 1.96 24.04 9.53
C ARG A 146 0.73 23.50 10.27
N GLN A 147 0.98 22.68 11.30
CA GLN A 147 -0.05 22.08 12.17
C GLN A 147 -1.06 21.16 11.46
N GLN A 148 -0.73 20.68 10.26
CA GLN A 148 -1.56 19.69 9.56
C GLN A 148 -0.88 18.31 9.58
N GLU A 149 -1.67 17.27 9.81
CA GLU A 149 -1.25 15.88 9.89
C GLU A 149 -1.71 15.10 8.66
N PHE A 150 -0.74 14.48 8.00
CA PHE A 150 -1.00 13.60 6.88
C PHE A 150 -0.88 12.15 7.33
N LYS A 151 -2.02 11.45 7.37
CA LYS A 151 -2.11 10.07 7.85
C LYS A 151 -1.68 9.10 6.77
N LEU A 152 -0.78 8.16 7.11
CA LEU A 152 -0.36 7.06 6.25
C LEU A 152 -1.57 6.18 5.91
N HIS A 153 -1.83 6.01 4.63
CA HIS A 153 -2.91 5.19 4.10
C HIS A 153 -2.41 3.84 3.60
N GLU A 154 -1.38 3.85 2.77
CA GLU A 154 -0.83 2.63 2.17
C GLU A 154 0.66 2.78 1.81
N VAL A 155 1.32 1.63 1.65
CA VAL A 155 2.63 1.52 1.01
C VAL A 155 2.47 0.70 -0.28
N CYS A 156 2.95 1.21 -1.41
CA CYS A 156 2.98 0.45 -2.67
C CYS A 156 4.38 0.42 -3.28
N PHE A 157 4.59 -0.46 -4.28
CA PHE A 157 5.91 -0.80 -4.81
C PHE A 157 5.91 -0.81 -6.34
N HIS A 158 6.93 -0.20 -6.91
CA HIS A 158 7.23 -0.24 -8.34
C HIS A 158 8.60 -0.89 -8.51
N TRP A 159 8.72 -1.88 -9.39
CA TRP A 159 9.97 -2.61 -9.58
C TRP A 159 10.19 -3.03 -11.03
N GLY A 160 11.46 -3.19 -11.37
CA GLY A 160 11.88 -3.65 -12.69
C GLY A 160 12.10 -5.15 -12.72
N ARG A 161 11.97 -5.73 -13.91
CA ARG A 161 12.35 -7.12 -14.16
C ARG A 161 13.86 -7.35 -14.09
N GLU A 162 14.63 -6.28 -14.29
CA GLU A 162 16.08 -6.26 -14.23
C GLU A 162 16.55 -5.17 -13.26
N ASN A 163 17.80 -5.26 -12.78
CA ASN A 163 18.31 -4.37 -11.74
C ASN A 163 18.63 -2.95 -12.24
N GLN A 164 18.63 -2.71 -13.55
CA GLN A 164 18.97 -1.40 -14.14
C GLN A 164 17.77 -0.45 -14.21
N ARG A 165 16.55 -0.92 -13.92
CA ARG A 165 15.29 -0.16 -14.02
C ARG A 165 14.31 -0.61 -12.94
N GLY A 166 13.23 0.15 -12.74
CA GLY A 166 12.15 -0.24 -11.82
C GLY A 166 11.55 0.89 -11.01
N SER A 167 12.35 1.91 -10.69
CA SER A 167 11.84 3.14 -10.10
C SER A 167 11.03 3.93 -11.11
N GLU A 168 10.01 4.63 -10.61
CA GLU A 168 9.19 5.54 -11.41
C GLU A 168 9.95 6.84 -11.66
N HIS A 169 10.50 7.42 -10.58
CA HIS A 169 11.39 8.56 -10.69
C HIS A 169 12.78 8.13 -11.14
N THR A 170 13.50 9.07 -11.74
CA THR A 170 14.92 8.93 -12.02
C THR A 170 15.67 10.13 -11.47
N VAL A 171 16.93 9.94 -11.10
CA VAL A 171 17.80 11.03 -10.64
C VAL A 171 18.96 11.14 -11.62
N ASN A 172 19.09 12.28 -12.30
CA ASN A 172 20.05 12.49 -13.37
C ASN A 172 19.99 11.36 -14.42
N PHE A 173 18.77 10.99 -14.82
CA PHE A 173 18.43 9.89 -15.74
C PHE A 173 18.83 8.49 -15.28
N LYS A 174 19.25 8.34 -14.03
CA LYS A 174 19.52 7.03 -13.42
C LYS A 174 18.26 6.51 -12.74
N ALA A 175 17.81 5.33 -13.16
CA ALA A 175 16.78 4.56 -12.49
C ALA A 175 17.37 3.65 -11.40
N PHE A 176 16.50 3.15 -10.52
CA PHE A 176 16.79 2.17 -9.47
C PHE A 176 15.98 0.89 -9.70
N PRO A 177 16.41 -0.27 -9.16
CA PRO A 177 15.66 -1.53 -9.25
C PRO A 177 14.21 -1.46 -8.77
N MET A 178 13.93 -0.61 -7.79
CA MET A 178 12.61 -0.45 -7.20
C MET A 178 12.45 0.95 -6.60
N GLU A 179 11.20 1.39 -6.53
CA GLU A 179 10.76 2.55 -5.77
C GLU A 179 9.54 2.16 -4.94
N LEU A 180 9.51 2.53 -3.67
CA LEU A 180 8.32 2.36 -2.82
C LEU A 180 7.74 3.73 -2.46
N HIS A 181 6.42 3.77 -2.34
CA HIS A 181 5.65 4.98 -2.04
C HIS A 181 4.91 4.80 -0.74
N LEU A 182 5.10 5.72 0.21
CA LEU A 182 4.27 5.85 1.40
C LEU A 182 3.25 6.94 1.12
N ILE A 183 2.00 6.54 0.88
CA ILE A 183 0.91 7.43 0.48
C ILE A 183 0.19 7.90 1.73
N HIS A 184 0.13 9.21 1.92
CA HIS A 184 -0.56 9.84 3.03
C HIS A 184 -1.60 10.83 2.54
N TRP A 185 -2.62 11.06 3.36
CA TRP A 185 -3.67 12.02 3.08
C TRP A 185 -3.89 12.96 4.26
N ASN A 186 -4.29 14.20 3.97
CA ASN A 186 -4.45 15.25 4.96
C ASN A 186 -5.71 15.03 5.81
N SER A 187 -5.50 14.40 6.96
CA SER A 187 -6.57 14.08 7.91
C SER A 187 -7.01 15.26 8.77
N THR A 188 -6.31 16.40 8.69
CA THR A 188 -6.69 17.62 9.40
C THR A 188 -7.84 18.35 8.71
N ILE A 189 -7.90 18.33 7.37
CA ILE A 189 -8.88 19.13 6.61
C ILE A 189 -9.83 18.32 5.71
N TYR A 190 -9.55 17.03 5.48
CA TYR A 190 -10.45 16.13 4.76
C TYR A 190 -10.99 15.04 5.68
N SER A 191 -12.14 14.46 5.34
CA SER A 191 -12.78 13.40 6.14
C SER A 191 -12.30 12.00 5.75
N SER A 192 -11.76 11.86 4.54
CA SER A 192 -11.25 10.60 3.99
C SER A 192 -10.21 10.85 2.90
N ILE A 193 -9.44 9.83 2.55
CA ILE A 193 -8.53 9.89 1.40
C ILE A 193 -9.30 10.13 0.09
N ASP A 194 -10.49 9.54 -0.06
CA ASP A 194 -11.32 9.70 -1.26
C ASP A 194 -11.74 11.16 -1.49
N GLU A 195 -11.92 11.94 -0.42
CA GLU A 195 -12.18 13.38 -0.50
C GLU A 195 -10.91 14.19 -0.79
N ALA A 196 -9.76 13.72 -0.33
CA ALA A 196 -8.47 14.40 -0.44
C ALA A 196 -7.83 14.26 -1.83
N VAL A 197 -8.07 13.14 -2.53
CA VAL A 197 -7.52 12.90 -3.88
C VAL A 197 -7.91 14.02 -4.85
N GLY A 198 -6.92 14.52 -5.59
CA GLY A 198 -7.11 15.60 -6.56
C GLY A 198 -7.33 16.97 -5.92
N ARG A 199 -7.35 17.09 -4.59
CA ARG A 199 -7.49 18.36 -3.89
C ARG A 199 -6.12 18.91 -3.48
N ARG A 200 -6.02 20.24 -3.46
CA ARG A 200 -4.83 20.94 -2.96
C ARG A 200 -4.51 20.53 -1.53
N GLN A 201 -3.25 20.24 -1.25
CA GLN A 201 -2.80 19.80 0.08
C GLN A 201 -3.53 18.52 0.55
N GLY A 202 -4.05 17.72 -0.38
CA GLY A 202 -4.81 16.51 -0.08
C GLY A 202 -3.91 15.30 0.16
N ILE A 203 -2.92 15.09 -0.71
CA ILE A 203 -2.07 13.91 -0.71
C ILE A 203 -0.60 14.33 -0.61
N VAL A 204 0.15 13.64 0.24
CA VAL A 204 1.62 13.64 0.21
C VAL A 204 2.12 12.21 0.01
N ILE A 205 3.07 12.04 -0.91
CA ILE A 205 3.73 10.76 -1.13
C ILE A 205 5.21 10.90 -0.79
N ILE A 206 5.66 10.06 0.14
CA ILE A 206 7.09 9.89 0.42
C ILE A 206 7.61 8.75 -0.45
N ALA A 207 8.54 9.05 -1.35
CA ALA A 207 9.15 8.10 -2.28
C ALA A 207 10.55 7.69 -1.80
N LEU A 208 10.83 6.39 -1.85
CA LEU A 208 12.12 5.82 -1.51
C LEU A 208 12.64 5.00 -2.68
N PHE A 209 13.81 5.36 -3.18
CA PHE A 209 14.57 4.51 -4.08
C PHE A 209 15.09 3.27 -3.32
N VAL A 210 15.14 2.14 -4.01
CA VAL A 210 15.63 0.87 -3.46
C VAL A 210 16.66 0.28 -4.43
N GLN A 211 17.84 -0.06 -3.92
CA GLN A 211 18.92 -0.68 -4.69
C GLN A 211 19.23 -2.10 -4.21
N ILE A 212 19.89 -2.89 -5.05
CA ILE A 212 20.38 -4.22 -4.65
C ILE A 212 21.59 -4.06 -3.73
N GLY A 213 21.56 -4.74 -2.59
CA GLY A 213 22.60 -4.71 -1.58
C GLY A 213 22.32 -5.70 -0.46
N GLN A 214 22.45 -5.24 0.77
CA GLN A 214 22.14 -6.05 1.96
C GLN A 214 20.63 -6.31 2.09
N GLU A 215 20.28 -7.43 2.72
CA GLU A 215 18.90 -7.77 3.05
C GLU A 215 18.24 -6.68 3.90
N HIS A 216 17.03 -6.27 3.50
CA HIS A 216 16.23 -5.35 4.26
C HIS A 216 15.38 -6.08 5.31
N LEU A 217 15.85 -6.11 6.55
CA LEU A 217 15.18 -6.85 7.63
C LEU A 217 13.73 -6.42 7.87
N GLY A 218 13.42 -5.13 7.72
CA GLY A 218 12.05 -4.61 7.87
C GLY A 218 11.09 -5.08 6.76
N LEU A 219 11.60 -5.31 5.55
CA LEU A 219 10.79 -5.77 4.41
C LEU A 219 10.70 -7.28 4.35
N ARG A 220 11.53 -8.00 5.12
CA ARG A 220 11.48 -9.46 5.20
C ARG A 220 10.08 -9.98 5.54
N ALA A 221 9.39 -9.32 6.48
CA ALA A 221 8.02 -9.67 6.86
C ALA A 221 7.04 -9.64 5.67
N VAL A 222 7.33 -8.84 4.66
CA VAL A 222 6.55 -8.73 3.41
C VAL A 222 7.08 -9.75 2.39
N THR A 223 8.39 -9.80 2.15
CA THR A 223 8.97 -10.67 1.12
C THR A 223 8.75 -12.16 1.39
N ASP A 224 8.78 -12.57 2.67
CA ASP A 224 8.57 -13.97 3.07
C ASP A 224 7.16 -14.48 2.75
N ILE A 225 6.18 -13.59 2.56
CA ILE A 225 4.78 -13.95 2.25
C ILE A 225 4.40 -13.75 0.78
N LEU A 226 5.26 -13.15 -0.04
CA LEU A 226 4.96 -12.91 -1.46
C LEU A 226 4.64 -14.19 -2.26
N PRO A 227 5.24 -15.36 -1.97
CA PRO A 227 4.83 -16.62 -2.62
C PRO A 227 3.34 -16.96 -2.45
N ASP A 228 2.73 -16.61 -1.31
CA ASP A 228 1.30 -16.82 -1.05
C ASP A 228 0.41 -15.77 -1.75
N LEU A 229 1.01 -14.64 -2.13
CA LEU A 229 0.38 -13.52 -2.82
C LEU A 229 0.64 -13.54 -4.34
N GLN A 230 1.12 -14.65 -4.88
CA GLN A 230 1.61 -14.73 -6.26
C GLN A 230 0.62 -14.18 -7.30
N TYR A 231 -0.69 -14.40 -7.13
CA TYR A 231 -1.72 -14.04 -8.11
C TYR A 231 -2.54 -12.84 -7.66
N LYS A 232 -3.09 -12.10 -8.62
CA LYS A 232 -4.00 -10.97 -8.38
C LYS A 232 -5.16 -11.35 -7.46
N GLY A 233 -5.52 -10.42 -6.58
CA GLY A 233 -6.60 -10.54 -5.61
C GLY A 233 -6.25 -11.38 -4.39
N LYS A 234 -5.02 -11.90 -4.28
CA LYS A 234 -4.56 -12.57 -3.08
C LYS A 234 -4.20 -11.55 -2.02
N THR A 235 -4.56 -11.89 -0.79
CA THR A 235 -4.38 -11.06 0.39
C THR A 235 -3.88 -11.90 1.56
N LYS A 236 -2.99 -11.33 2.37
CA LYS A 236 -2.45 -11.97 3.57
C LYS A 236 -2.18 -10.93 4.66
N THR A 237 -2.46 -11.29 5.90
CA THR A 237 -2.18 -10.44 7.05
C THR A 237 -0.78 -10.73 7.58
N ILE A 238 0.00 -9.68 7.83
CA ILE A 238 1.25 -9.75 8.59
C ILE A 238 1.02 -9.16 9.98
N HIS A 239 1.49 -9.87 11.01
CA HIS A 239 1.20 -9.50 12.40
C HIS A 239 2.02 -8.33 12.93
N PHE A 240 3.15 -8.02 12.29
CA PHE A 240 4.02 -6.94 12.70
C PHE A 240 4.76 -6.33 11.51
N LEU A 241 4.61 -5.02 11.34
CA LEU A 241 5.45 -4.20 10.46
C LEU A 241 5.72 -2.87 11.15
N ASN A 242 6.98 -2.43 11.17
CA ASN A 242 7.33 -1.08 11.61
C ASN A 242 7.65 -0.21 10.39
N PRO A 243 6.77 0.73 9.97
CA PRO A 243 7.03 1.57 8.80
C PRO A 243 8.27 2.45 8.93
N ASN A 244 8.76 2.72 10.15
CA ASN A 244 10.04 3.41 10.34
C ASN A 244 11.22 2.68 9.72
N THR A 245 11.13 1.35 9.56
CA THR A 245 12.18 0.57 8.88
C THR A 245 12.27 0.88 7.39
N LEU A 246 11.23 1.47 6.80
CA LEU A 246 11.19 1.90 5.39
C LEU A 246 11.71 3.32 5.20
N LEU A 247 12.26 3.94 6.24
CA LEU A 247 12.86 5.27 6.15
C LEU A 247 14.39 5.14 6.21
N PRO A 248 15.12 6.02 5.53
CA PRO A 248 16.56 6.14 5.73
C PRO A 248 16.89 6.44 7.20
N ASP A 249 18.15 6.16 7.55
CA ASP A 249 18.73 6.60 8.83
C ASP A 249 18.38 8.08 9.08
N PRO A 250 18.03 8.47 10.32
CA PRO A 250 17.66 9.86 10.62
C PRO A 250 18.67 10.92 10.15
N ASN A 251 19.96 10.59 10.04
CA ASN A 251 21.00 11.50 9.53
C ASN A 251 21.11 11.53 7.99
N LEU A 252 20.40 10.64 7.30
CA LEU A 252 20.38 10.48 5.84
C LEU A 252 19.00 10.84 5.25
N ARG A 253 18.32 11.81 5.86
CA ARG A 253 16.96 12.24 5.50
C ARG A 253 16.92 13.50 4.65
N ASP A 254 17.95 13.70 3.82
CA ASP A 254 17.92 14.69 2.74
C ASP A 254 16.81 14.33 1.74
N TYR A 255 16.03 15.30 1.29
CA TYR A 255 14.96 15.07 0.33
C TYR A 255 14.80 16.20 -0.68
N TRP A 256 14.20 15.84 -1.81
CA TRP A 256 13.62 16.78 -2.76
C TRP A 256 12.11 16.84 -2.62
N VAL A 257 11.52 17.96 -3.03
CA VAL A 257 10.07 18.14 -3.07
C VAL A 257 9.62 18.82 -4.36
N TYR A 258 8.52 18.34 -4.92
CA TYR A 258 7.81 18.98 -6.04
C TYR A 258 6.31 18.65 -5.99
N GLU A 259 5.49 19.41 -6.73
CA GLU A 259 4.06 19.14 -6.88
C GLU A 259 3.79 18.34 -8.17
N GLY A 260 2.98 17.29 -8.06
CA GLY A 260 2.75 16.37 -9.17
C GLY A 260 1.41 15.66 -9.10
N SER A 261 1.39 14.43 -9.59
CA SER A 261 0.19 13.58 -9.66
C SER A 261 0.39 12.23 -9.01
N LEU A 262 -0.70 11.46 -8.89
CA LEU A 262 -0.61 10.01 -8.76
C LEU A 262 0.05 9.43 -10.02
N THR A 263 0.87 8.39 -9.85
CA THR A 263 1.56 7.71 -10.97
C THR A 263 0.78 6.56 -11.56
N MET A 264 -0.35 6.21 -10.95
CA MET A 264 -1.32 5.25 -11.46
C MET A 264 -2.69 5.94 -11.66
N PRO A 265 -3.56 5.39 -12.52
CA PRO A 265 -4.90 5.92 -12.72
C PRO A 265 -5.67 6.14 -11.41
N PRO A 266 -6.36 7.28 -11.23
CA PRO A 266 -6.76 8.21 -12.30
C PRO A 266 -5.73 9.31 -12.62
N CYS A 267 -4.50 9.25 -12.09
CA CYS A 267 -3.45 10.24 -12.34
C CYS A 267 -3.81 11.67 -11.88
N SER A 268 -4.58 11.78 -10.79
CA SER A 268 -4.96 13.06 -10.21
C SER A 268 -3.75 13.88 -9.76
N GLU A 269 -3.72 15.16 -10.14
CA GLU A 269 -2.72 16.15 -9.70
C GLU A 269 -2.97 16.63 -8.26
N ASN A 270 -2.17 17.60 -7.81
CA ASN A 270 -2.14 18.13 -6.43
C ASN A 270 -1.56 17.14 -5.40
N VAL A 271 -0.59 16.33 -5.82
CA VAL A 271 0.20 15.48 -4.94
C VAL A 271 1.51 16.18 -4.60
N THR A 272 1.76 16.41 -3.31
CA THR A 272 3.08 16.83 -2.85
C THR A 272 4.00 15.60 -2.80
N TRP A 273 5.03 15.57 -3.63
CA TRP A 273 6.03 14.51 -3.63
C TRP A 273 7.21 14.86 -2.74
N VAL A 274 7.62 13.94 -1.88
CA VAL A 274 8.83 14.02 -1.06
C VAL A 274 9.73 12.85 -1.41
N LEU A 275 10.87 13.09 -2.06
CA LEU A 275 11.77 12.05 -2.53
C LEU A 275 13.02 12.05 -1.67
N TYR A 276 13.21 11.02 -0.86
CA TYR A 276 14.47 10.90 -0.12
C TYR A 276 15.63 10.63 -1.06
N ARG A 277 16.75 11.31 -0.80
CA ARG A 277 17.99 11.20 -1.58
C ARG A 277 18.67 9.85 -1.43
N TYR A 278 18.63 9.28 -0.23
CA TYR A 278 19.37 8.06 0.11
C TYR A 278 18.49 6.82 -0.11
N PRO A 279 18.94 5.86 -0.93
CA PRO A 279 18.15 4.66 -1.21
C PRO A 279 18.21 3.68 -0.04
N LEU A 280 17.16 2.88 0.09
CA LEU A 280 17.18 1.65 0.87
C LEU A 280 17.93 0.55 0.10
N THR A 281 18.33 -0.51 0.79
CA THR A 281 18.93 -1.70 0.16
C THR A 281 18.07 -2.92 0.41
N VAL A 282 17.85 -3.77 -0.60
CA VAL A 282 17.27 -5.11 -0.48
C VAL A 282 18.23 -6.14 -1.08
N SER A 283 18.14 -7.40 -0.63
CA SER A 283 18.92 -8.47 -1.25
C SER A 283 18.38 -8.84 -2.64
N GLN A 284 19.20 -9.50 -3.46
CA GLN A 284 18.74 -10.02 -4.75
C GLN A 284 17.57 -11.00 -4.57
N GLN A 285 17.61 -11.84 -3.53
CA GLN A 285 16.54 -12.78 -3.21
C GLN A 285 15.22 -12.05 -2.91
N GLN A 286 15.26 -10.99 -2.11
CA GLN A 286 14.06 -10.18 -1.82
C GLN A 286 13.47 -9.56 -3.09
N MET A 287 14.31 -9.05 -3.98
CA MET A 287 13.87 -8.53 -5.28
C MET A 287 13.25 -9.62 -6.16
N ASP A 288 13.82 -10.83 -6.16
CA ASP A 288 13.34 -11.94 -6.98
C ASP A 288 11.95 -12.42 -6.53
N GLU A 289 11.59 -12.29 -5.24
CA GLU A 289 10.23 -12.58 -4.77
C GLU A 289 9.17 -11.65 -5.38
N PHE A 290 9.47 -10.35 -5.52
CA PHE A 290 8.58 -9.42 -6.23
C PHE A 290 8.43 -9.81 -7.71
N ARG A 291 9.53 -10.21 -8.36
CA ARG A 291 9.55 -10.58 -9.80
C ARG A 291 8.81 -11.89 -10.11
N ARG A 292 8.36 -12.64 -9.11
CA ARG A 292 7.56 -13.87 -9.29
C ARG A 292 6.05 -13.63 -9.30
N LEU A 293 5.61 -12.41 -8.95
CA LEU A 293 4.20 -12.04 -8.88
C LEU A 293 3.55 -12.02 -10.27
N ARG A 294 2.23 -12.11 -10.29
CA ARG A 294 1.40 -12.22 -11.50
C ARG A 294 0.31 -11.16 -11.51
N THR A 295 -0.04 -10.72 -12.72
CA THR A 295 -1.06 -9.68 -12.98
C THR A 295 -2.49 -10.20 -13.04
N HIS A 296 -2.68 -11.52 -13.11
CA HIS A 296 -3.98 -12.20 -13.30
C HIS A 296 -4.33 -13.07 -12.09
N ARG A 297 -5.61 -13.47 -11.97
CA ARG A 297 -6.03 -14.38 -10.90
C ARG A 297 -5.63 -15.80 -11.24
N LYS A 298 -5.47 -16.64 -10.22
CA LYS A 298 -5.11 -18.06 -10.41
C LYS A 298 -6.20 -18.78 -11.22
N GLY A 299 -5.81 -19.39 -12.33
CA GLY A 299 -6.72 -20.13 -13.22
C GLY A 299 -7.40 -19.28 -14.29
N GLU A 300 -7.12 -17.97 -14.36
CA GLU A 300 -7.47 -17.15 -15.52
C GLU A 300 -6.44 -17.35 -16.64
N GLU A 301 -6.91 -17.51 -17.88
CA GLU A 301 -6.04 -17.49 -19.04
C GLU A 301 -5.46 -16.08 -19.21
N PRO A 302 -4.12 -15.93 -19.34
CA PRO A 302 -3.52 -14.64 -19.63
C PRO A 302 -4.07 -14.03 -20.93
N PHE A 303 -4.12 -12.71 -20.99
CA PHE A 303 -4.41 -12.01 -22.25
C PHE A 303 -3.35 -12.36 -23.30
N GLU A 304 -3.78 -12.47 -24.56
CA GLU A 304 -2.90 -12.78 -25.68
C GLU A 304 -1.77 -11.73 -25.77
N GLY A 305 -0.51 -12.18 -25.79
CA GLY A 305 0.67 -11.31 -25.79
C GLY A 305 1.19 -10.91 -24.40
N SER A 306 0.48 -11.22 -23.31
CA SER A 306 0.98 -11.02 -21.94
C SER A 306 1.82 -12.21 -21.49
N ASP A 307 2.99 -11.96 -20.90
CA ASP A 307 3.76 -13.01 -20.19
C ASP A 307 3.29 -13.22 -18.74
N SER A 308 2.23 -12.50 -18.34
CA SER A 308 1.53 -12.60 -17.07
C SER A 308 2.33 -12.24 -15.81
N LEU A 309 3.59 -11.83 -15.95
CA LEU A 309 4.46 -11.43 -14.84
C LEU A 309 4.17 -10.00 -14.42
N LEU A 310 4.04 -9.78 -13.12
CA LEU A 310 3.98 -8.44 -12.55
C LEU A 310 5.41 -7.93 -12.32
N GLY A 311 5.80 -6.97 -13.14
CA GLY A 311 7.11 -6.31 -13.08
C GLY A 311 7.27 -5.37 -14.27
N ASP A 312 8.24 -4.46 -14.18
CA ASP A 312 8.26 -3.24 -15.00
C ASP A 312 6.97 -2.41 -14.81
N ASN A 313 6.42 -2.43 -13.59
CA ASN A 313 5.15 -1.79 -13.22
C ASN A 313 5.32 -0.30 -12.86
N PHE A 314 6.11 0.42 -13.63
CA PHE A 314 6.40 1.84 -13.43
C PHE A 314 5.90 2.68 -14.61
N ARG A 315 5.30 3.82 -14.33
CA ARG A 315 4.92 4.79 -15.36
C ARG A 315 6.19 5.48 -15.91
N PRO A 316 6.29 5.73 -17.23
CA PRO A 316 7.37 6.55 -17.78
C PRO A 316 7.43 7.95 -17.15
N THR A 317 8.62 8.54 -17.09
CA THR A 317 8.79 9.93 -16.65
C THR A 317 8.03 10.90 -17.55
N GLN A 318 7.35 11.84 -16.92
CA GLN A 318 6.51 12.86 -17.54
C GLN A 318 7.29 14.19 -17.67
N PRO A 319 6.84 15.11 -18.55
CA PRO A 319 7.46 16.43 -18.68
C PRO A 319 7.48 17.19 -17.35
N LEU A 320 8.61 17.83 -17.03
CA LEU A 320 8.69 18.69 -15.84
C LEU A 320 7.76 19.91 -15.94
N SER A 321 7.49 20.36 -17.17
CA SER A 321 6.74 21.60 -17.46
C SER A 321 7.44 22.80 -16.82
N ASP A 322 6.71 23.72 -16.18
CA ASP A 322 7.25 24.89 -15.49
C ASP A 322 7.49 24.65 -13.98
N ARG A 323 7.41 23.40 -13.51
CA ARG A 323 7.55 23.07 -12.09
C ARG A 323 8.98 23.22 -11.60
N VAL A 324 9.10 23.65 -10.36
CA VAL A 324 10.36 23.78 -9.63
C VAL A 324 10.51 22.62 -8.65
N VAL A 325 11.63 21.91 -8.74
CA VAL A 325 12.05 20.95 -7.72
C VAL A 325 12.85 21.70 -6.66
N ARG A 326 12.46 21.58 -5.39
CA ARG A 326 13.19 22.15 -4.26
C ARG A 326 13.95 21.06 -3.50
N ALA A 327 15.04 21.42 -2.83
CA ALA A 327 15.88 20.51 -2.05
C ALA A 327 16.00 20.99 -0.60
N SER A 328 15.96 20.05 0.36
CA SER A 328 16.18 20.33 1.79
C SER A 328 17.66 20.46 2.16
N PHE A 329 18.56 20.34 1.19
CA PHE A 329 20.01 20.25 1.36
C PHE A 329 20.72 21.00 0.23
N ARG A 330 22.01 21.28 0.42
CA ARG A 330 22.86 22.00 -0.54
C ARG A 330 23.70 21.05 -1.38
#